data_AF-A0A753ACP0-F1
#
_entry.id   AF-A0A753ACP0-F1
#
_cell.length_a   1.000
_cell.length_b   1.000
_cell.length_c   1.000
_cell.angle_alpha   90.00
_cell.angle_beta   90.00
_cell.angle_gamma   90.00
#
_symmetry.space_group_name_H-M   'P 1'
#
loop_
_entity.id
_entity.type
_entity.pdbx_description
1 polymer ?
#
loop_
_entity_poly.entity_id
_entity_poly.type
_entity_poly.pdbx_seq_one_letter_code
_entity_poly.pdbx_strand_id
1 'polypeptide(L)'
;MKKLTMHAGGPRTPSPEEQQQFFDDVKHTFESLPRFIAKKFNDRVSSAYRLKGFAGAQAKFSDTIRHDLRLVELTNQIYTIAPGELPGYLFGGLASDDAYGAVRSMTFRFNALVDGDESDAALLAQDLAEFLCDEVEHLNRTLRDESAQELLGVLYSMAAGVTEHFKADPPDWNRFTGKKLSPEQLKIAISKMISVRFWSRHFRTFTRRWREHLYIAVGDVRRQRGAICSPQWVQHWLASRKRGREIMAETDIEDEETGEVMSLLDVVSGSVSDAEKRRAEMMTRVKGMEDLSGMGRAASEQNYTGLYFTWTAPSQYHAWLATGRRNRKWNGTSPRETQQYFTRLFKNFSTALSRKGIHLFGIRISESCHDGTPPSSRASICRGATKPR
;
A
#
# COMPACT_ATOMS: atom_id res chain seq x y z
N MET A 1 0.80 51.25 53.69
CA MET A 1 0.26 49.90 53.46
C MET A 1 -0.81 49.96 52.36
N LYS A 2 -0.45 49.68 51.11
CA LYS A 2 -1.42 49.50 50.01
C LYS A 2 -1.75 48.01 49.93
N LYS A 3 -3.02 47.64 50.18
CA LYS A 3 -3.54 46.28 50.01
C LYS A 3 -3.46 45.92 48.53
N LEU A 4 -2.61 44.96 48.17
CA LEU A 4 -2.73 44.21 46.92
C LEU A 4 -3.97 43.30 47.03
N THR A 5 -5.04 43.65 46.32
CA THR A 5 -6.11 42.71 46.01
C THR A 5 -5.66 41.83 44.84
N MET A 6 -5.21 40.62 45.14
CA MET A 6 -5.05 39.58 44.13
C MET A 6 -6.45 39.16 43.67
N HIS A 7 -6.86 39.57 42.46
CA HIS A 7 -8.00 38.96 41.80
C HIS A 7 -7.60 37.56 41.34
N ALA A 8 -8.16 36.55 42.01
CA ALA A 8 -8.22 35.19 41.53
C ALA A 8 -9.12 35.16 40.29
N GLY A 9 -8.53 35.30 39.10
CA GLY A 9 -9.23 35.12 37.84
C GLY A 9 -9.55 33.64 37.63
N GLY A 10 -10.82 33.26 37.73
CA GLY A 10 -11.31 32.00 37.18
C GLY A 10 -11.06 31.94 35.66
N PRO A 11 -11.17 30.75 35.01
CA PRO A 11 -10.90 30.62 33.59
C PRO A 11 -11.79 31.59 32.79
N ARG A 12 -11.17 32.55 32.13
CA ARG A 12 -11.84 33.55 31.27
C ARG A 12 -12.68 32.78 30.24
N THR A 13 -13.99 33.00 30.27
CA THR A 13 -14.88 32.52 29.21
C THR A 13 -14.51 33.25 27.91
N PRO A 14 -14.14 32.53 26.84
CA PRO A 14 -13.71 33.14 25.59
C PRO A 14 -14.88 33.86 24.92
N SER A 15 -14.62 35.00 24.29
CA SER A 15 -15.65 35.73 23.55
C SER A 15 -16.14 34.91 22.34
N PRO A 16 -17.36 35.16 21.82
CA PRO A 16 -17.83 34.49 20.61
C PRO A 16 -16.90 34.68 19.41
N GLU A 17 -16.28 35.85 19.28
CA GLU A 17 -15.29 36.16 18.23
C GLU A 17 -14.00 35.34 18.41
N GLU A 18 -13.47 35.25 19.64
CA GLU A 18 -12.30 34.42 19.97
C GLU A 18 -12.56 32.94 19.66
N GLN A 19 -13.78 32.46 19.91
CA GLN A 19 -14.18 31.09 19.59
C GLN A 19 -14.26 30.86 18.08
N GLN A 20 -14.87 31.79 17.34
CA GLN A 20 -14.99 31.70 15.89
C GLN A 20 -13.61 31.68 15.21
N GLN A 21 -12.73 32.62 15.59
CA GLN A 21 -11.37 32.70 15.07
C GLN A 21 -10.61 31.40 15.32
N PHE A 22 -10.70 30.83 16.52
CA PHE A 22 -10.05 29.55 16.84
C PHE A 22 -10.51 28.42 15.91
N PHE A 23 -11.82 28.28 15.65
CA PHE A 23 -12.29 27.22 14.76
C PHE A 23 -11.93 27.45 13.29
N ASP A 24 -11.80 28.70 12.87
CA ASP A 24 -11.32 29.02 11.52
C ASP A 24 -9.82 28.72 11.38
N ASP A 25 -9.01 29.02 12.40
CA ASP A 25 -7.60 28.62 12.46
C ASP A 25 -7.45 27.09 12.42
N VAL A 26 -8.32 26.36 13.13
CA VAL A 26 -8.34 24.88 13.12
C VAL A 26 -8.64 24.34 11.72
N LYS A 27 -9.64 24.92 11.02
CA LYS A 27 -9.97 24.51 9.64
C LYS A 27 -8.82 24.78 8.70
N HIS A 28 -8.27 26.00 8.71
CA HIS A 28 -7.16 26.42 7.86
C HIS A 28 -5.92 25.53 8.09
N THR A 29 -5.62 25.18 9.34
CA THR A 29 -4.50 24.29 9.68
C THR A 29 -4.60 22.91 9.04
N PHE A 30 -5.83 22.39 8.85
CA PHE A 30 -6.05 21.05 8.30
C PHE A 30 -6.47 21.05 6.83
N GLU A 31 -6.54 22.20 6.18
CA GLU A 31 -7.06 22.35 4.80
C GLU A 31 -6.18 21.64 3.75
N SER A 32 -4.87 21.60 3.98
CA SER A 32 -3.91 20.92 3.09
C SER A 32 -3.95 19.39 3.16
N LEU A 33 -4.68 18.83 4.14
CA LEU A 33 -4.79 17.39 4.33
C LEU A 33 -5.92 16.82 3.46
N PRO A 34 -5.87 15.51 3.14
CA PRO A 34 -7.01 14.81 2.55
C PRO A 34 -8.29 15.07 3.35
N ARG A 35 -9.40 15.35 2.66
CA ARG A 35 -10.68 15.78 3.23
C ARG A 35 -11.15 14.86 4.36
N PHE A 36 -11.01 13.54 4.20
CA PHE A 36 -11.45 12.60 5.25
C PHE A 36 -10.58 12.66 6.52
N ILE A 37 -9.31 13.05 6.41
CA ILE A 37 -8.41 13.26 7.55
C ILE A 37 -8.67 14.62 8.18
N ALA A 38 -8.79 15.68 7.35
CA ALA A 38 -9.13 17.01 7.81
C ALA A 38 -10.44 17.00 8.62
N LYS A 39 -11.49 16.37 8.07
CA LYS A 39 -12.78 16.17 8.77
C LYS A 39 -12.59 15.46 10.11
N LYS A 40 -11.81 14.37 10.14
CA LYS A 40 -11.57 13.60 11.37
C LYS A 40 -10.86 14.44 12.44
N PHE A 41 -9.88 15.27 12.07
CA PHE A 41 -9.21 16.14 13.03
C PHE A 41 -10.11 17.25 13.54
N ASN A 42 -10.87 17.90 12.65
CA ASN A 42 -11.92 18.84 13.03
C ASN A 42 -12.92 18.20 14.00
N ASP A 43 -13.44 17.00 13.71
CA ASP A 43 -14.38 16.27 14.56
C ASP A 43 -13.80 15.97 15.96
N ARG A 44 -12.49 15.68 16.05
CA ARG A 44 -11.81 15.47 17.35
C ARG A 44 -11.79 16.76 18.18
N VAL A 45 -11.49 17.89 17.57
CA VAL A 45 -11.47 19.21 18.23
C VAL A 45 -12.89 19.61 18.65
N SER A 46 -13.86 19.51 17.73
CA SER A 46 -15.28 19.79 18.01
C SER A 46 -15.88 18.88 19.08
N SER A 47 -15.46 17.61 19.14
CA SER A 47 -15.89 16.70 20.21
C SER A 47 -15.24 17.04 21.55
N ALA A 48 -13.96 17.44 21.56
CA ALA A 48 -13.32 17.94 22.77
C ALA A 48 -13.97 19.24 23.28
N TYR A 49 -14.38 20.13 22.37
CA TYR A 49 -15.15 21.32 22.69
C TYR A 49 -16.47 20.97 23.39
N ARG A 50 -17.25 20.07 22.81
CA ARG A 50 -18.54 19.62 23.39
C ARG A 50 -18.40 18.97 24.77
N LEU A 51 -17.30 18.23 25.00
CA LEU A 51 -17.11 17.47 26.24
C LEU A 51 -16.39 18.25 27.36
N LYS A 52 -15.46 19.15 27.00
CA LYS A 52 -14.53 19.80 27.93
C LYS A 52 -14.46 21.32 27.76
N GLY A 53 -15.33 21.89 26.92
CA GLY A 53 -15.35 23.32 26.60
C GLY A 53 -14.14 23.77 25.79
N PHE A 54 -13.97 25.09 25.70
CA PHE A 54 -12.95 25.73 24.88
C PHE A 54 -11.51 25.31 25.24
N ALA A 55 -11.17 25.28 26.53
CA ALA A 55 -9.84 24.85 26.98
C ALA A 55 -9.53 23.40 26.55
N GLY A 56 -10.54 22.52 26.56
CA GLY A 56 -10.42 21.16 26.07
C GLY A 56 -10.18 21.07 24.56
N ALA A 57 -10.85 21.94 23.79
CA ALA A 57 -10.65 22.04 22.34
C ALA A 57 -9.23 22.54 22.00
N GLN A 58 -8.75 23.58 22.69
CA GLN A 58 -7.40 24.11 22.52
C GLN A 58 -6.32 23.07 22.85
N ALA A 59 -6.46 22.37 23.99
CA ALA A 59 -5.56 21.30 24.36
C ALA A 59 -5.56 20.18 23.29
N LYS A 60 -6.75 19.79 22.81
CA LYS A 60 -6.86 18.74 21.79
C LYS A 60 -6.24 19.16 20.45
N PHE A 61 -6.41 20.40 20.05
CA PHE A 61 -5.81 20.96 18.84
C PHE A 61 -4.28 20.98 18.94
N SER A 62 -3.74 21.49 20.06
CA SER A 62 -2.30 21.50 20.34
C SER A 62 -1.69 20.09 20.32
N ASP A 63 -2.35 19.12 20.97
CA ASP A 63 -1.90 17.72 20.97
C ASP A 63 -1.91 17.12 19.55
N THR A 64 -2.93 17.44 18.76
CA THR A 64 -3.05 16.95 17.37
C THR A 64 -1.93 17.51 16.51
N ILE A 65 -1.63 18.81 16.61
CA ILE A 65 -0.49 19.43 15.92
C ILE A 65 0.84 18.77 16.34
N ARG A 66 1.05 18.61 17.65
CA ARG A 66 2.32 18.11 18.21
C ARG A 66 2.59 16.65 17.85
N HIS A 67 1.57 15.80 17.81
CA HIS A 67 1.75 14.34 17.77
C HIS A 67 1.23 13.67 16.49
N ASP A 68 0.18 14.20 15.87
CA ASP A 68 -0.49 13.54 14.76
C ASP A 68 -0.18 14.24 13.42
N LEU A 69 -0.27 15.57 13.36
CA LEU A 69 -0.19 16.36 12.12
C LEU A 69 1.08 16.07 11.30
N ARG A 70 2.25 16.29 11.90
CA ARG A 70 3.55 16.07 11.24
C ARG A 70 3.67 14.66 10.62
N LEU A 71 3.17 13.64 11.32
CA LEU A 71 3.29 12.26 10.88
C LEU A 71 2.27 11.94 9.77
N VAL A 72 1.07 12.52 9.83
CA VAL A 72 0.11 12.43 8.73
C VAL A 72 0.64 13.12 7.49
N GLU A 73 1.22 14.32 7.61
CA GLU A 73 1.83 15.04 6.49
C GLU A 73 2.96 14.23 5.87
N LEU A 74 3.86 13.69 6.70
CA LEU A 74 4.95 12.82 6.24
C LEU A 74 4.40 11.57 5.54
N THR A 75 3.39 10.91 6.10
CA THR A 75 2.72 9.78 5.45
C THR A 75 2.09 10.19 4.12
N ASN A 76 1.48 11.37 4.04
CA ASN A 76 0.85 11.86 2.82
C ASN A 76 1.89 12.12 1.72
N GLN A 77 3.01 12.75 2.09
CA GLN A 77 4.13 13.06 1.20
C GLN A 77 4.74 11.83 0.52
N ILE A 78 4.67 10.65 1.15
CA ILE A 78 5.14 9.39 0.53
C ILE A 78 4.36 9.07 -0.76
N TYR A 79 3.07 9.42 -0.81
CA TYR A 79 2.18 9.06 -1.91
C TYR A 79 1.97 10.20 -2.90
N THR A 80 1.89 11.44 -2.43
CA THR A 80 1.64 12.60 -3.29
C THR A 80 2.80 12.83 -4.26
N ILE A 81 2.46 13.22 -5.48
CA ILE A 81 3.41 13.78 -6.43
C ILE A 81 3.51 15.28 -6.15
N ALA A 82 4.70 15.79 -5.91
CA ALA A 82 4.87 17.22 -5.64
C ALA A 82 4.42 18.06 -6.85
N PRO A 83 3.63 19.14 -6.64
CA PRO A 83 3.30 20.08 -7.70
C PRO A 83 4.54 20.94 -7.99
N GLY A 84 5.47 20.40 -8.78
CA GLY A 84 6.65 21.09 -9.30
C GLY A 84 6.73 20.98 -10.82
N GLU A 85 7.80 21.51 -11.40
CA GLU A 85 8.12 21.23 -12.80
C GLU A 85 8.26 19.72 -13.00
N LEU A 86 7.49 19.19 -13.96
CA LEU A 86 7.67 17.81 -14.40
C LEU A 86 9.12 17.64 -14.84
N PRO A 87 9.77 16.52 -14.52
CA PRO A 87 11.16 16.35 -14.90
C PRO A 87 11.31 16.54 -16.42
N GLY A 88 12.18 17.45 -16.86
CA GLY A 88 12.33 17.76 -18.30
C GLY A 88 12.78 16.56 -19.14
N TYR A 89 13.29 15.51 -18.50
CA TYR A 89 13.64 14.24 -19.12
C TYR A 89 12.47 13.28 -19.29
N LEU A 90 11.26 13.60 -18.77
CA LEU A 90 10.11 12.69 -18.75
C LEU A 90 9.78 12.12 -20.14
N PHE A 91 9.95 12.96 -21.16
CA PHE A 91 9.71 12.61 -22.57
C PHE A 91 10.97 12.71 -23.44
N GLY A 92 12.15 12.96 -22.86
CA GLY A 92 13.41 13.06 -23.62
C GLY A 92 13.43 14.16 -24.70
N GLY A 93 12.55 15.17 -24.62
CA GLY A 93 12.43 16.24 -25.62
C GLY A 93 11.63 15.88 -26.87
N LEU A 94 10.98 14.71 -26.91
CA LEU A 94 10.23 14.21 -28.07
C LEU A 94 8.71 14.13 -27.80
N ALA A 95 8.24 14.80 -26.76
CA ALA A 95 6.82 14.83 -26.40
C ALA A 95 6.02 15.65 -27.42
N SER A 96 4.72 15.37 -27.52
CA SER A 96 3.81 16.32 -28.16
C SER A 96 3.75 17.65 -27.39
N ASP A 97 3.34 18.72 -28.06
CA ASP A 97 3.29 20.08 -27.49
C ASP A 97 2.43 20.14 -26.21
N ASP A 98 1.36 19.35 -26.13
CA ASP A 98 0.41 19.35 -25.02
C ASP A 98 0.77 18.33 -23.91
N ALA A 99 1.77 17.47 -24.12
CA ALA A 99 2.07 16.34 -23.25
C ALA A 99 2.33 16.75 -21.79
N TYR A 100 3.12 17.80 -21.57
CA TYR A 100 3.42 18.30 -20.23
C TYR A 100 2.19 18.91 -19.54
N GLY A 101 1.29 19.54 -20.30
CA GLY A 101 0.02 20.06 -19.79
C GLY A 101 -0.92 18.93 -19.35
N ALA A 102 -1.05 17.90 -20.20
CA ALA A 102 -1.85 16.71 -19.92
C ALA A 102 -1.36 15.98 -18.66
N VAL A 103 -0.04 15.71 -18.57
CA VAL A 103 0.54 15.06 -17.38
C VAL A 103 0.35 15.90 -16.13
N ARG A 104 0.48 17.23 -16.20
CA ARG A 104 0.23 18.13 -15.07
C ARG A 104 -1.21 18.03 -14.58
N SER A 105 -2.18 18.04 -15.50
CA SER A 105 -3.61 17.86 -15.18
C SER A 105 -3.89 16.51 -14.52
N MET A 106 -3.35 15.43 -15.10
CA MET A 106 -3.48 14.08 -14.54
C MET A 106 -2.79 13.93 -13.18
N THR A 107 -1.67 14.64 -12.94
CA THR A 107 -0.98 14.68 -11.65
C THR A 107 -1.85 15.28 -10.55
N PHE A 108 -2.57 16.37 -10.86
CA PHE A 108 -3.52 16.97 -9.93
C PHE A 108 -4.63 15.97 -9.55
N ARG A 109 -5.21 15.30 -10.55
CA ARG A 109 -6.23 14.26 -10.34
C ARG A 109 -5.71 13.04 -9.58
N PHE A 110 -4.47 12.61 -9.86
CA PHE A 110 -3.79 11.54 -9.12
C PHE A 110 -3.70 11.87 -7.63
N ASN A 111 -3.28 13.09 -7.29
CA ASN A 111 -3.19 13.52 -5.90
C ASN A 111 -4.57 13.63 -5.21
N ALA A 112 -5.63 13.89 -5.98
CA ALA A 112 -7.01 13.91 -5.48
C ALA A 112 -7.61 12.52 -5.25
N LEU A 113 -7.02 11.44 -5.79
CA LEU A 113 -7.55 10.07 -5.67
C LEU A 113 -7.70 9.61 -4.22
N VAL A 114 -6.92 10.15 -3.29
CA VAL A 114 -6.99 9.81 -1.87
C VAL A 114 -8.38 10.09 -1.26
N ASP A 115 -9.05 11.13 -1.75
CA ASP A 115 -10.41 11.52 -1.36
C ASP A 115 -11.49 10.97 -2.30
N GLY A 116 -11.09 10.48 -3.47
CA GLY A 116 -11.97 9.91 -4.48
C GLY A 116 -12.42 8.48 -4.21
N ASP A 117 -13.22 7.97 -5.15
CA ASP A 117 -13.73 6.60 -5.16
C ASP A 117 -13.03 5.71 -6.21
N GLU A 118 -13.56 4.51 -6.44
CA GLU A 118 -12.98 3.59 -7.44
C GLU A 118 -13.26 4.06 -8.88
N SER A 119 -14.28 4.88 -9.10
CA SER A 119 -14.66 5.46 -10.39
C SER A 119 -13.64 6.54 -10.80
N ASP A 120 -13.25 7.40 -9.86
CA ASP A 120 -12.20 8.41 -10.11
C ASP A 120 -10.88 7.76 -10.54
N ALA A 121 -10.51 6.65 -9.89
CA ALA A 121 -9.32 5.88 -10.24
C ALA A 121 -9.44 5.20 -11.62
N ALA A 122 -10.65 4.75 -12.00
CA ALA A 122 -10.90 4.14 -13.30
C ALA A 122 -10.87 5.18 -14.44
N LEU A 123 -11.45 6.36 -14.23
CA LEU A 123 -11.42 7.46 -15.19
C LEU A 123 -9.98 7.94 -15.42
N LEU A 124 -9.21 8.15 -14.35
CA LEU A 124 -7.80 8.53 -14.50
C LEU A 124 -6.98 7.45 -15.23
N ALA A 125 -7.27 6.18 -14.99
CA ALA A 125 -6.61 5.08 -15.68
C ALA A 125 -6.93 5.03 -17.19
N GLN A 126 -8.16 5.37 -17.56
CA GLN A 126 -8.58 5.49 -18.95
C GLN A 126 -7.86 6.65 -19.63
N ASP A 127 -7.94 7.84 -19.05
CA ASP A 127 -7.34 9.05 -19.63
C ASP A 127 -5.81 8.92 -19.77
N LEU A 128 -5.14 8.29 -18.79
CA LEU A 128 -3.70 8.06 -18.85
C LEU A 128 -3.30 7.02 -19.90
N ALA A 129 -4.13 6.00 -20.11
CA ALA A 129 -3.89 5.00 -21.15
C ALA A 129 -4.11 5.61 -22.55
N GLU A 130 -5.16 6.40 -22.74
CA GLU A 130 -5.44 7.13 -23.97
C GLU A 130 -4.31 8.09 -24.30
N PHE A 131 -3.90 8.92 -23.33
CA PHE A 131 -2.74 9.80 -23.46
C PHE A 131 -1.48 9.04 -23.90
N LEU A 132 -1.16 7.91 -23.26
CA LEU A 132 0.02 7.13 -23.62
C LEU A 132 -0.08 6.50 -25.00
N CYS A 133 -1.27 6.09 -25.44
CA CYS A 133 -1.49 5.63 -26.80
C CYS A 133 -1.23 6.75 -27.82
N ASP A 134 -1.74 7.95 -27.56
CA ASP A 134 -1.55 9.12 -28.43
C ASP A 134 -0.08 9.53 -28.53
N GLU A 135 0.64 9.53 -27.40
CA GLU A 135 2.09 9.83 -27.40
C GLU A 135 2.90 8.75 -28.12
N VAL A 136 2.52 7.47 -27.99
CA VAL A 136 3.14 6.39 -28.76
C VAL A 136 2.92 6.59 -30.25
N GLU A 137 1.72 6.98 -30.67
CA GLU A 137 1.42 7.26 -32.07
C GLU A 137 2.15 8.49 -32.59
N HIS A 138 2.26 9.55 -31.77
CA HIS A 138 3.05 10.74 -32.07
C HIS A 138 4.51 10.36 -32.34
N LEU A 139 5.16 9.65 -31.40
CA LEU A 139 6.55 9.24 -31.54
C LEU A 139 6.77 8.30 -32.73
N ASN A 140 5.83 7.38 -32.99
CA ASN A 140 5.89 6.50 -34.14
C ASN A 140 5.88 7.27 -35.47
N ARG A 141 5.17 8.41 -35.55
CA ARG A 141 5.19 9.31 -36.71
C ARG A 141 6.47 10.15 -36.79
N THR A 142 6.92 10.68 -35.66
CA THR A 142 8.10 11.55 -35.56
C THR A 142 9.40 10.80 -35.87
N LEU A 143 9.51 9.54 -35.45
CA LEU A 143 10.71 8.70 -35.59
C LEU A 143 10.54 7.61 -36.64
N ARG A 144 9.71 7.83 -37.67
CA ARG A 144 9.37 6.82 -38.70
C ARG A 144 10.58 6.29 -39.47
N ASP A 145 11.64 7.09 -39.56
CA ASP A 145 12.85 6.81 -40.34
C ASP A 145 13.95 6.14 -39.48
N GLU A 146 13.74 6.04 -38.16
CA GLU A 146 14.64 5.39 -37.21
C GLU A 146 14.52 3.85 -37.28
N SER A 147 15.53 3.13 -36.78
CA SER A 147 15.44 1.68 -36.71
C SER A 147 14.34 1.23 -35.74
N ALA A 148 13.71 0.10 -36.02
CA ALA A 148 12.66 -0.45 -35.14
C ALA A 148 13.15 -0.67 -33.70
N GLN A 149 14.44 -0.97 -33.51
CA GLN A 149 15.04 -1.16 -32.19
C GLN A 149 15.16 0.17 -31.41
N GLU A 150 15.58 1.24 -32.09
CA GLU A 150 15.70 2.57 -31.49
C GLU A 150 14.33 3.14 -31.13
N LEU A 151 13.36 3.04 -32.06
CA LEU A 151 11.98 3.45 -31.81
C LEU A 151 11.40 2.75 -30.58
N LEU A 152 11.51 1.42 -30.49
CA LEU A 152 11.02 0.66 -29.33
C LEU A 152 11.72 1.07 -28.02
N GLY A 153 13.01 1.40 -28.08
CA GLY A 153 13.75 1.90 -26.93
C GLY A 153 13.24 3.27 -26.44
N VAL A 154 12.96 4.18 -27.36
CA VAL A 154 12.39 5.51 -27.05
C VAL A 154 10.97 5.38 -26.49
N LEU A 155 10.11 4.63 -27.16
CA LEU A 155 8.72 4.39 -26.72
C LEU A 155 8.68 3.78 -25.31
N TYR A 156 9.52 2.78 -25.04
CA TYR A 156 9.61 2.19 -23.72
C TYR A 156 10.08 3.22 -22.69
N SER A 157 11.14 3.98 -22.98
CA SER A 157 11.72 4.96 -22.05
C SER A 157 10.71 6.03 -21.64
N MET A 158 9.97 6.56 -22.62
CA MET A 158 8.89 7.51 -22.38
C MET A 158 7.78 6.89 -21.52
N ALA A 159 7.23 5.75 -21.92
CA ALA A 159 6.15 5.09 -21.19
C ALA A 159 6.59 4.72 -19.76
N ALA A 160 7.84 4.29 -19.58
CA ALA A 160 8.43 4.02 -18.27
C ALA A 160 8.57 5.28 -17.43
N GLY A 161 9.01 6.41 -18.01
CA GLY A 161 9.09 7.70 -17.32
C GLY A 161 7.73 8.15 -16.78
N VAL A 162 6.69 8.09 -17.60
CA VAL A 162 5.30 8.37 -17.16
C VAL A 162 4.83 7.37 -16.10
N THR A 163 5.19 6.09 -16.25
CA THR A 163 4.89 5.03 -15.28
C THR A 163 5.49 5.32 -13.90
N GLU A 164 6.77 5.69 -13.85
CA GLU A 164 7.45 6.06 -12.61
C GLU A 164 6.88 7.35 -11.99
N HIS A 165 6.55 8.35 -12.83
CA HIS A 165 5.93 9.60 -12.39
C HIS A 165 4.65 9.34 -11.59
N PHE A 166 3.78 8.46 -12.09
CA PHE A 166 2.56 8.01 -11.41
C PHE A 166 2.77 6.87 -10.39
N LYS A 167 4.00 6.74 -9.86
CA LYS A 167 4.38 5.84 -8.77
C LYS A 167 4.13 4.35 -9.06
N ALA A 168 4.09 3.96 -10.34
CA ALA A 168 4.05 2.56 -10.77
C ALA A 168 5.47 2.06 -11.10
N ASP A 169 5.67 0.75 -10.97
CA ASP A 169 6.93 0.11 -11.36
C ASP A 169 6.85 -0.28 -12.86
N PRO A 170 7.72 0.24 -13.75
CA PRO A 170 7.69 -0.12 -15.16
C PRO A 170 7.93 -1.63 -15.36
N PRO A 171 7.17 -2.31 -16.24
CA PRO A 171 7.37 -3.72 -16.53
C PRO A 171 8.79 -3.99 -17.04
N ASP A 172 9.50 -4.92 -16.42
CA ASP A 172 10.86 -5.34 -16.81
C ASP A 172 11.95 -4.24 -16.73
N TRP A 173 11.76 -3.20 -15.90
CA TRP A 173 12.69 -2.06 -15.76
C TRP A 173 14.17 -2.45 -15.56
N ASN A 174 14.47 -3.39 -14.66
CA ASN A 174 15.85 -3.84 -14.40
C ASN A 174 16.49 -4.54 -15.61
N ARG A 175 15.69 -5.14 -16.49
CA ARG A 175 16.17 -5.80 -17.72
C ARG A 175 16.36 -4.79 -18.84
N PHE A 176 15.47 -3.79 -18.91
CA PHE A 176 15.61 -2.67 -19.84
C PHE A 176 16.90 -1.89 -19.61
N THR A 177 17.13 -1.43 -18.38
CA THR A 177 18.34 -0.69 -17.99
C THR A 177 19.63 -1.51 -18.20
N GLY A 178 19.54 -2.84 -18.06
CA GLY A 178 20.63 -3.76 -18.37
C GLY A 178 20.82 -4.09 -19.85
N LYS A 179 20.03 -3.50 -20.76
CA LYS A 179 19.98 -3.81 -22.22
C LYS A 179 19.78 -5.29 -22.53
N LYS A 180 18.91 -5.96 -21.76
CA LYS A 180 18.67 -7.42 -21.85
C LYS A 180 17.31 -7.79 -22.45
N LEU A 181 16.58 -6.85 -23.02
CA LEU A 181 15.24 -7.09 -23.58
C LEU A 181 15.28 -7.27 -25.09
N SER A 182 14.56 -8.27 -25.59
CA SER A 182 14.31 -8.43 -27.02
C SER A 182 13.26 -7.41 -27.53
N PRO A 183 13.18 -7.16 -28.84
CA PRO A 183 12.15 -6.29 -29.42
C PRO A 183 10.71 -6.69 -29.02
N GLU A 184 10.42 -7.99 -29.02
CA GLU A 184 9.12 -8.55 -28.66
C GLU A 184 8.80 -8.30 -27.18
N GLN A 185 9.80 -8.43 -26.31
CA GLN A 185 9.63 -8.13 -24.89
C GLN A 185 9.38 -6.65 -24.64
N LEU A 186 10.05 -5.76 -25.40
CA LEU A 186 9.78 -4.32 -25.38
C LEU A 186 8.34 -4.03 -25.78
N LYS A 187 7.87 -4.59 -26.89
CA LYS A 187 6.47 -4.46 -27.34
C LYS A 187 5.49 -4.88 -26.25
N ILE A 188 5.69 -6.06 -25.64
CA ILE A 188 4.84 -6.55 -24.54
C ILE A 188 4.84 -5.59 -23.35
N ALA A 189 6.01 -5.05 -22.98
CA ALA A 189 6.10 -4.13 -21.85
C ALA A 189 5.43 -2.78 -22.13
N ILE A 190 5.61 -2.23 -23.34
CA ILE A 190 4.90 -1.03 -23.81
C ILE A 190 3.39 -1.28 -23.81
N SER A 191 2.92 -2.39 -24.41
CA SER A 191 1.49 -2.75 -24.44
C SER A 191 0.87 -2.86 -23.05
N LYS A 192 1.63 -3.29 -22.04
CA LYS A 192 1.15 -3.27 -20.64
C LYS A 192 1.01 -1.84 -20.11
N MET A 193 2.00 -0.99 -20.35
CA MET A 193 2.00 0.41 -19.85
C MET A 193 0.95 1.28 -20.53
N ILE A 194 0.56 1.01 -21.78
CA ILE A 194 -0.54 1.73 -22.45
C ILE A 194 -1.92 1.13 -22.15
N SER A 195 -2.00 0.05 -21.38
CA SER A 195 -3.28 -0.64 -21.11
C SER A 195 -4.03 -0.01 -19.93
N VAL A 196 -5.31 0.29 -20.14
CA VAL A 196 -6.24 0.70 -19.07
C VAL A 196 -6.22 -0.29 -17.90
N ARG A 197 -6.15 -1.61 -18.18
CA ARG A 197 -6.17 -2.65 -17.15
C ARG A 197 -4.97 -2.55 -16.19
N PHE A 198 -3.81 -2.17 -16.70
CA PHE A 198 -2.60 -1.97 -15.89
C PHE A 198 -2.81 -0.82 -14.90
N TRP A 199 -3.25 0.34 -15.41
CA TRP A 199 -3.48 1.55 -14.62
C TRP A 199 -4.61 1.40 -13.61
N SER A 200 -5.75 0.85 -14.01
CA SER A 200 -6.89 0.62 -13.11
C SER A 200 -6.50 -0.28 -11.95
N ARG A 201 -5.70 -1.32 -12.20
CA ARG A 201 -5.19 -2.19 -11.13
C ARG A 201 -4.22 -1.45 -10.21
N HIS A 202 -3.32 -0.65 -10.78
CA HIS A 202 -2.34 0.14 -10.04
C HIS A 202 -3.02 1.18 -9.15
N PHE A 203 -3.78 2.11 -9.72
CA PHE A 203 -4.43 3.21 -8.97
C PHE A 203 -5.37 2.69 -7.89
N ARG A 204 -6.20 1.68 -8.18
CA ARG A 204 -7.06 1.07 -7.17
C ARG A 204 -6.26 0.53 -5.99
N THR A 205 -5.15 -0.18 -6.25
CA THR A 205 -4.31 -0.74 -5.20
C THR A 205 -3.54 0.35 -4.45
N PHE A 206 -3.04 1.36 -5.17
CA PHE A 206 -2.26 2.47 -4.65
C PHE A 206 -3.09 3.33 -3.70
N THR A 207 -4.26 3.81 -4.15
CA THR A 207 -5.17 4.63 -3.35
C THR A 207 -5.63 3.92 -2.09
N ARG A 208 -5.94 2.61 -2.17
CA ARG A 208 -6.30 1.80 -1.00
C ARG A 208 -5.18 1.75 0.03
N ARG A 209 -3.93 1.55 -0.41
CA ARG A 209 -2.75 1.55 0.47
C ARG A 209 -2.49 2.92 1.07
N TRP A 210 -2.65 3.99 0.29
CA TRP A 210 -2.51 5.37 0.75
C TRP A 210 -3.51 5.69 1.86
N ARG A 211 -4.80 5.43 1.63
CA ARG A 211 -5.85 5.66 2.64
C ARG A 211 -5.63 4.84 3.91
N GLU A 212 -5.27 3.56 3.77
CA GLU A 212 -4.98 2.72 4.94
C GLU A 212 -3.77 3.20 5.74
N HIS A 213 -2.71 3.66 5.07
CA HIS A 213 -1.54 4.21 5.74
C HIS A 213 -1.89 5.50 6.51
N LEU A 214 -2.74 6.36 5.94
CA LEU A 214 -3.27 7.53 6.66
C LEU A 214 -4.15 7.12 7.86
N TYR A 215 -4.94 6.05 7.74
CA TYR A 215 -5.70 5.50 8.88
C TYR A 215 -4.78 4.99 9.99
N ILE A 216 -3.68 4.31 9.64
CA ILE A 216 -2.63 3.94 10.61
C ILE A 216 -2.06 5.20 11.25
N ALA A 217 -1.71 6.22 10.45
CA ALA A 217 -1.12 7.46 10.93
C ALA A 217 -2.01 8.22 11.91
N VAL A 218 -3.34 8.24 11.74
CA VAL A 218 -4.26 8.90 12.67
C VAL A 218 -4.68 8.04 13.87
N GLY A 219 -4.31 6.76 13.91
CA GLY A 219 -4.68 5.85 15.00
C GLY A 219 -6.02 5.19 14.84
N ASP A 220 -6.49 5.08 13.60
CA ASP A 220 -7.65 4.28 13.25
C ASP A 220 -7.32 2.77 13.30
N VAL A 221 -6.04 2.43 13.09
CA VAL A 221 -5.49 1.07 13.21
C VAL A 221 -4.65 0.95 14.48
N ARG A 222 -5.25 0.38 15.52
CA ARG A 222 -4.62 0.12 16.82
C ARG A 222 -5.49 -0.83 17.63
N ARG A 223 -4.93 -1.41 18.71
CA ARG A 223 -5.59 -2.39 19.58
C ARG A 223 -6.98 -1.95 20.08
N GLN A 224 -7.18 -0.68 20.44
CA GLN A 224 -8.47 -0.19 20.97
C GLN A 224 -9.50 0.21 19.90
N ARG A 225 -9.18 0.10 18.61
CA ARG A 225 -10.08 0.53 17.53
C ARG A 225 -10.19 -0.55 16.47
N GLY A 226 -9.59 -0.38 15.29
CA GLY A 226 -9.41 -1.46 14.33
C GLY A 226 -8.07 -2.13 14.57
N ALA A 227 -8.05 -3.32 15.18
CA ALA A 227 -6.84 -4.12 15.18
C ALA A 227 -6.56 -4.58 13.74
N ILE A 228 -5.28 -4.63 13.34
CA ILE A 228 -4.79 -5.10 12.03
C ILE A 228 -5.11 -4.17 10.86
N CYS A 229 -6.34 -3.68 10.75
CA CYS A 229 -6.76 -2.80 9.67
C CYS A 229 -7.87 -1.83 10.12
N SER A 230 -8.10 -0.79 9.33
CA SER A 230 -9.10 0.22 9.64
C SER A 230 -10.52 -0.36 9.52
N PRO A 231 -11.47 0.10 10.36
CA PRO A 231 -12.88 -0.30 10.22
C PRO A 231 -13.44 -0.01 8.82
N GLN A 232 -12.99 1.07 8.19
CA GLN A 232 -13.37 1.46 6.83
C GLN A 232 -12.91 0.45 5.80
N TRP A 233 -11.69 -0.08 5.95
CA TRP A 233 -11.18 -1.16 5.10
C TRP A 233 -12.00 -2.44 5.25
N VAL A 234 -12.38 -2.81 6.48
CA VAL A 234 -13.22 -3.99 6.74
C VAL A 234 -14.56 -3.88 6.02
N GLN A 235 -15.22 -2.73 6.10
CA GLN A 235 -16.51 -2.51 5.42
C GLN A 235 -16.35 -2.60 3.90
N HIS A 236 -15.30 -1.97 3.35
CA HIS A 236 -14.99 -2.07 1.91
C HIS A 236 -14.76 -3.52 1.48
N TRP A 237 -13.97 -4.27 2.25
CA TRP A 237 -13.66 -5.68 1.98
C TRP A 237 -14.92 -6.56 2.03
N LEU A 238 -15.79 -6.36 3.02
CA LEU A 238 -17.06 -7.08 3.12
C LEU A 238 -17.97 -6.78 1.93
N ALA A 239 -18.11 -5.51 1.55
CA ALA A 239 -18.90 -5.10 0.39
C ALA A 239 -18.35 -5.70 -0.92
N SER A 240 -17.02 -5.70 -1.08
CA SER A 240 -16.37 -6.32 -2.25
C SER A 240 -16.58 -7.84 -2.30
N ARG A 241 -16.60 -8.52 -1.15
CA ARG A 241 -16.88 -9.96 -1.08
C ARG A 241 -18.34 -10.27 -1.39
N LYS A 242 -19.26 -9.45 -0.90
CA LYS A 242 -20.69 -9.57 -1.19
C LYS A 242 -20.93 -9.47 -2.70
N ARG A 243 -20.45 -8.39 -3.34
CA ARG A 243 -20.54 -8.22 -4.80
C ARG A 243 -19.90 -9.36 -5.58
N GLY A 244 -18.72 -9.82 -5.15
CA GLY A 244 -18.04 -10.94 -5.79
C GLY A 244 -18.85 -12.23 -5.74
N ARG A 245 -19.54 -12.51 -4.62
CA ARG A 245 -20.43 -13.67 -4.52
C ARG A 245 -21.71 -13.51 -5.34
N GLU A 246 -22.29 -12.32 -5.40
CA GLU A 246 -23.47 -12.04 -6.23
C GLU A 246 -23.15 -12.32 -7.71
N ILE A 247 -22.01 -11.82 -8.20
CA ILE A 247 -21.54 -12.11 -9.57
C ILE A 247 -21.35 -13.62 -9.78
N MET A 248 -20.70 -14.32 -8.84
CA MET A 248 -20.50 -15.77 -8.95
C MET A 248 -21.81 -16.57 -8.93
N ALA A 249 -22.82 -16.10 -8.22
CA ALA A 249 -24.13 -16.74 -8.16
C ALA A 249 -24.92 -16.57 -9.48
N GLU A 250 -24.66 -15.49 -10.21
CA GLU A 250 -25.27 -15.17 -11.50
C GLU A 250 -24.45 -15.70 -12.69
N THR A 251 -23.35 -16.39 -12.45
CA THR A 251 -22.46 -16.91 -13.50
C THR A 251 -22.44 -18.42 -13.48
N ASP A 252 -22.62 -19.03 -14.65
CA ASP A 252 -22.44 -20.46 -14.86
C ASP A 252 -21.12 -20.73 -15.61
N ILE A 253 -20.57 -21.93 -15.39
CA ILE A 253 -19.43 -22.48 -16.14
C ILE A 253 -19.98 -23.56 -17.04
N GLU A 254 -19.57 -23.55 -18.31
CA GLU A 254 -19.80 -24.61 -19.27
C GLU A 254 -18.48 -25.33 -19.55
N ASP A 255 -18.49 -26.65 -19.50
CA ASP A 255 -17.37 -27.49 -19.92
C ASP A 255 -17.35 -27.62 -21.45
N GLU A 256 -16.25 -27.22 -22.09
CA GLU A 256 -16.14 -27.15 -23.56
C GLU A 256 -16.22 -28.52 -24.25
N GLU A 257 -15.87 -29.62 -23.57
CA GLU A 257 -15.85 -30.97 -24.16
C GLU A 257 -17.16 -31.72 -23.94
N THR A 258 -17.77 -31.57 -22.76
CA THR A 258 -18.97 -32.32 -22.34
C THR A 258 -20.26 -31.52 -22.49
N GLY A 259 -20.19 -30.19 -22.56
CA GLY A 259 -21.34 -29.29 -22.56
C GLY A 259 -22.07 -29.22 -21.21
N GLU A 260 -21.48 -29.76 -20.14
CA GLU A 260 -22.07 -29.72 -18.80
C GLU A 260 -22.02 -28.29 -18.25
N VAL A 261 -23.18 -27.81 -17.78
CA VAL A 261 -23.32 -26.47 -17.17
C VAL A 261 -23.40 -26.60 -15.66
N MET A 262 -22.54 -25.88 -14.95
CA MET A 262 -22.45 -25.87 -13.50
C MET A 262 -22.48 -24.44 -12.97
N SER A 263 -23.09 -24.20 -11.81
CA SER A 263 -22.97 -22.88 -11.17
C SER A 263 -21.52 -22.59 -10.76
N LEU A 264 -20.99 -21.42 -11.14
CA LEU A 264 -19.65 -21.00 -10.74
C LEU A 264 -19.51 -20.97 -9.21
N LEU A 265 -20.57 -20.60 -8.50
CA LEU A 265 -20.57 -20.54 -7.04
C LEU A 265 -20.32 -21.93 -6.42
N ASP A 266 -20.93 -22.98 -6.96
CA ASP A 266 -20.78 -24.35 -6.47
C ASP A 266 -19.36 -24.87 -6.70
N VAL A 267 -18.80 -24.61 -7.88
CA VAL A 267 -17.41 -24.96 -8.23
C VAL A 267 -16.40 -24.24 -7.33
N VAL A 268 -16.60 -22.95 -7.10
CA VAL A 268 -15.76 -22.16 -6.19
C VAL A 268 -15.87 -22.69 -4.76
N SER A 269 -17.09 -23.01 -4.33
CA SER A 269 -17.36 -23.53 -2.99
C SER A 269 -16.76 -24.92 -2.80
N GLY A 270 -16.69 -25.76 -3.84
CA GLY A 270 -16.11 -27.10 -3.84
C GLY A 270 -14.58 -27.15 -3.88
N SER A 271 -13.92 -26.07 -4.29
CA SER A 271 -12.47 -26.03 -4.56
C SER A 271 -11.66 -25.26 -3.51
N VAL A 272 -10.33 -25.22 -3.68
CA VAL A 272 -9.40 -24.38 -2.87
C VAL A 272 -9.62 -22.86 -3.05
N SER A 273 -10.53 -22.48 -3.95
CA SER A 273 -11.02 -21.11 -4.08
C SER A 273 -11.81 -20.67 -2.86
N ASP A 274 -12.51 -21.60 -2.19
CA ASP A 274 -13.11 -21.34 -0.88
C ASP A 274 -12.08 -21.14 0.23
N ALA A 275 -12.35 -20.20 1.13
CA ALA A 275 -11.40 -19.79 2.16
C ALA A 275 -11.19 -20.86 3.24
N GLU A 276 -12.20 -21.67 3.54
CA GLU A 276 -12.10 -22.75 4.53
C GLU A 276 -11.34 -23.93 3.97
N LYS A 277 -11.68 -24.37 2.75
CA LYS A 277 -10.93 -25.44 2.06
C LYS A 277 -9.46 -25.07 1.87
N ARG A 278 -9.16 -23.82 1.51
CA ARG A 278 -7.78 -23.32 1.41
C ARG A 278 -7.03 -23.35 2.74
N ARG A 279 -7.69 -23.04 3.86
CA ARG A 279 -7.09 -23.14 5.20
C ARG A 279 -6.82 -24.60 5.56
N ALA A 280 -7.78 -25.49 5.33
CA ALA A 280 -7.61 -26.93 5.58
C ALA A 280 -6.42 -27.49 4.78
N GLU A 281 -6.33 -27.15 3.50
CA GLU A 281 -5.24 -27.53 2.61
C GLU A 281 -3.88 -27.01 3.11
N MET A 282 -3.81 -25.73 3.50
CA MET A 282 -2.61 -25.14 4.08
C MET A 282 -2.18 -25.87 5.37
N MET A 283 -3.13 -26.19 6.25
CA MET A 283 -2.84 -26.92 7.50
C MET A 283 -2.36 -28.35 7.22
N THR A 284 -2.90 -29.02 6.20
CA THR A 284 -2.40 -30.33 5.74
C THR A 284 -0.95 -30.23 5.27
N ARG A 285 -0.58 -29.17 4.53
CA ARG A 285 0.83 -28.93 4.13
C ARG A 285 1.74 -28.68 5.33
N VAL A 286 1.29 -27.89 6.31
CA VAL A 286 2.05 -27.64 7.54
C VAL A 286 2.27 -28.94 8.30
N LYS A 287 1.23 -29.77 8.46
CA LYS A 287 1.36 -31.08 9.11
C LYS A 287 2.33 -32.01 8.37
N GLY A 288 2.23 -32.12 7.05
CA GLY A 288 3.18 -32.94 6.28
C GLY A 288 4.63 -32.47 6.41
N MET A 289 4.84 -31.16 6.55
CA MET A 289 6.15 -30.57 6.85
C MET A 289 6.65 -30.96 8.26
N GLU A 290 5.77 -30.91 9.27
CA GLU A 290 6.09 -31.37 10.63
C GLU A 290 6.43 -32.86 10.66
N ASP A 291 5.64 -33.69 9.98
CA ASP A 291 5.86 -35.14 9.87
C ASP A 291 7.23 -35.45 9.23
N LEU A 292 7.59 -34.76 8.13
CA LEU A 292 8.92 -34.89 7.52
C LEU A 292 10.07 -34.54 8.48
N SER A 293 9.86 -33.57 9.37
CA SER A 293 10.85 -33.22 10.39
C SER A 293 10.90 -34.23 11.55
N GLY A 294 9.77 -34.88 11.86
CA GLY A 294 9.66 -35.91 12.91
C GLY A 294 10.15 -37.30 12.49
N MET A 295 9.92 -37.68 11.23
CA MET A 295 10.32 -38.98 10.66
C MET A 295 11.84 -39.12 10.47
N GLY A 296 12.59 -38.01 10.50
CA GLY A 296 14.06 -38.00 10.47
C GLY A 296 14.74 -38.66 11.68
N ARG A 297 13.98 -39.10 12.71
CA ARG A 297 14.50 -39.93 13.80
C ARG A 297 14.50 -41.44 13.50
N ALA A 298 13.72 -41.90 12.51
CA ALA A 298 13.48 -43.33 12.30
C ALA A 298 13.92 -43.87 10.92
N ALA A 299 14.20 -43.04 9.92
CA ALA A 299 14.62 -43.50 8.60
C ALA A 299 15.72 -42.62 7.99
N SER A 300 16.92 -43.22 7.88
CA SER A 300 18.01 -42.99 6.91
C SER A 300 18.31 -41.57 6.37
N GLU A 301 19.55 -41.13 6.65
CA GLU A 301 20.40 -40.17 5.91
C GLU A 301 19.98 -38.69 5.77
N GLN A 302 18.72 -38.30 5.99
CA GLN A 302 18.27 -36.91 5.82
C GLN A 302 17.87 -36.24 7.14
N ASN A 303 18.83 -35.53 7.77
CA ASN A 303 18.62 -34.77 9.01
C ASN A 303 17.85 -33.45 8.75
N TYR A 304 16.52 -33.52 8.70
CA TYR A 304 15.66 -32.34 8.69
C TYR A 304 15.34 -31.87 10.12
N THR A 305 15.31 -30.56 10.34
CA THR A 305 14.92 -29.95 11.62
C THR A 305 13.88 -28.86 11.37
N GLY A 306 12.70 -29.01 11.96
CA GLY A 306 11.67 -27.98 11.95
C GLY A 306 12.03 -26.85 12.92
N LEU A 307 12.10 -25.62 12.41
CA LEU A 307 12.30 -24.41 13.22
C LEU A 307 11.15 -23.44 12.99
N TYR A 308 10.65 -22.86 14.08
CA TYR A 308 9.71 -21.76 14.04
C TYR A 308 10.36 -20.54 14.67
N PHE A 309 10.46 -19.44 13.92
CA PHE A 309 10.95 -18.18 14.45
C PHE A 309 10.08 -17.02 13.97
N THR A 310 9.91 -16.05 14.86
CA THR A 310 9.20 -14.81 14.59
C THR A 310 10.19 -13.67 14.65
N TRP A 311 10.27 -12.88 13.57
CA TRP A 311 10.99 -11.61 13.58
C TRP A 311 10.02 -10.46 13.81
N THR A 312 10.28 -9.72 14.87
CA THR A 312 9.55 -8.48 15.18
C THR A 312 10.24 -7.31 14.49
N ALA A 313 9.45 -6.38 13.96
CA ALA A 313 9.99 -5.20 13.33
C ALA A 313 10.61 -4.29 14.42
N PRO A 314 11.69 -3.55 14.12
CA PRO A 314 12.20 -2.54 15.03
C PRO A 314 11.11 -1.52 15.40
N SER A 315 11.20 -0.92 16.59
CA SER A 315 10.17 0.00 17.10
C SER A 315 9.84 1.15 16.15
N GLN A 316 10.79 1.61 15.33
CA GLN A 316 10.55 2.68 14.35
C GLN A 316 9.52 2.33 13.27
N TYR A 317 9.20 1.04 13.08
CA TYR A 317 8.20 0.58 12.11
C TYR A 317 6.78 0.54 12.65
N HIS A 318 6.62 0.66 13.98
CA HIS A 318 5.33 0.52 14.66
C HIS A 318 4.71 1.88 14.96
N ALA A 319 3.55 2.19 14.36
CA ALA A 319 2.87 3.47 14.56
C ALA A 319 2.30 3.63 15.98
N TRP A 320 1.87 2.52 16.60
CA TRP A 320 1.18 2.52 17.90
C TRP A 320 1.71 1.43 18.82
N LEU A 321 1.94 1.80 20.08
CA LEU A 321 2.31 0.84 21.11
C LEU A 321 1.13 -0.06 21.46
N ALA A 322 1.40 -1.25 21.99
CA ALA A 322 0.35 -2.18 22.44
C ALA A 322 -0.57 -1.56 23.52
N THR A 323 -0.07 -0.57 24.27
CA THR A 323 -0.82 0.22 25.24
C THR A 323 -1.84 1.18 24.60
N GLY A 324 -1.82 1.36 23.27
CA GLY A 324 -2.65 2.31 22.53
C GLY A 324 -2.10 3.72 22.41
N ARG A 325 -0.96 4.00 23.06
CA ARG A 325 -0.28 5.29 22.95
C ARG A 325 0.50 5.37 21.64
N ARG A 326 0.61 6.60 21.12
CA ARG A 326 1.42 6.91 19.94
C ARG A 326 2.87 6.53 20.19
N ASN A 327 3.48 5.82 19.25
CA ASN A 327 4.91 5.55 19.33
C ASN A 327 5.72 6.75 18.83
N ARG A 328 6.52 7.35 19.72
CA ARG A 328 7.38 8.50 19.39
C ARG A 328 8.54 8.16 18.44
N LYS A 329 8.87 6.88 18.30
CA LYS A 329 9.95 6.41 17.42
C LYS A 329 9.47 6.13 15.99
N TRP A 330 8.16 6.12 15.73
CA TRP A 330 7.64 5.84 14.40
C TRP A 330 8.03 6.95 13.43
N ASN A 331 8.57 6.56 12.28
CA ASN A 331 9.09 7.47 11.26
C ASN A 331 8.18 7.56 10.02
N GLY A 332 6.95 7.07 10.10
CA GLY A 332 6.00 7.06 8.98
C GLY A 332 6.19 5.92 7.98
N THR A 333 6.95 4.87 8.32
CA THR A 333 7.07 3.69 7.44
C THR A 333 5.73 3.00 7.25
N SER A 334 5.45 2.65 6.00
CA SER A 334 4.28 1.89 5.59
C SER A 334 4.40 0.38 5.88
N PRO A 335 3.26 -0.35 5.93
CA PRO A 335 3.26 -1.81 5.94
C PRO A 335 4.06 -2.42 4.77
N ARG A 336 4.02 -1.80 3.57
CA ARG A 336 4.75 -2.29 2.39
C ARG A 336 6.26 -2.18 2.58
N GLU A 337 6.75 -1.06 3.10
CA GLU A 337 8.18 -0.87 3.39
C GLU A 337 8.67 -1.81 4.49
N THR A 338 7.83 -2.04 5.51
CA THR A 338 8.12 -3.02 6.57
C THR A 338 8.25 -4.43 5.98
N GLN A 339 7.37 -4.81 5.06
CA GLN A 339 7.44 -6.10 4.38
C GLN A 339 8.68 -6.21 3.46
N GLN A 340 9.08 -5.13 2.80
CA GLN A 340 10.31 -5.08 2.01
C GLN A 340 11.55 -5.23 2.90
N TYR A 341 11.58 -4.59 4.07
CA TYR A 341 12.62 -4.77 5.07
C TYR A 341 12.78 -6.25 5.44
N PHE A 342 11.69 -6.95 5.78
CA PHE A 342 11.75 -8.37 6.10
C PHE A 342 12.14 -9.25 4.92
N THR A 343 11.69 -8.90 3.72
CA THR A 343 12.07 -9.64 2.50
C THR A 343 13.57 -9.55 2.25
N ARG A 344 14.16 -8.36 2.42
CA ARG A 344 15.62 -8.17 2.32
C ARG A 344 16.37 -8.88 3.43
N LEU A 345 15.91 -8.75 4.68
CA LEU A 345 16.50 -9.44 5.83
C LEU A 345 16.52 -10.95 5.61
N PHE A 346 15.40 -11.50 5.12
CA PHE A 346 15.30 -12.92 4.83
C PHE A 346 16.21 -13.35 3.69
N LYS A 347 16.28 -12.59 2.59
CA LYS A 347 17.20 -12.89 1.49
C LYS A 347 18.65 -12.96 1.97
N ASN A 348 19.06 -12.05 2.85
CA ASN A 348 20.40 -12.03 3.40
C ASN A 348 20.65 -13.24 4.32
N PHE A 349 19.68 -13.56 5.18
CA PHE A 349 19.71 -14.72 6.06
C PHE A 349 19.80 -16.05 5.28
N SER A 350 18.95 -16.25 4.27
CA SER A 350 18.97 -17.47 3.44
C SER A 350 20.27 -17.60 2.65
N THR A 351 20.81 -16.49 2.15
CA THR A 351 22.12 -16.46 1.47
C THR A 351 23.25 -16.87 2.42
N ALA A 352 23.24 -16.36 3.66
CA ALA A 352 24.24 -16.70 4.67
C ALA A 352 24.19 -18.17 5.08
N LEU A 353 22.99 -18.75 5.22
CA LEU A 353 22.82 -20.17 5.52
C LEU A 353 23.21 -21.08 4.35
N SER A 354 22.87 -20.69 3.12
CA SER A 354 23.27 -21.43 1.92
C SER A 354 24.79 -21.55 1.81
N ARG A 355 25.55 -20.48 2.14
CA ARG A 355 27.02 -20.51 2.21
C ARG A 355 27.58 -21.48 3.26
N LYS A 356 26.77 -21.83 4.28
CA LYS A 356 27.11 -22.83 5.31
C LYS A 356 26.58 -24.23 4.97
N GLY A 357 26.04 -24.44 3.75
CA GLY A 357 25.44 -25.70 3.33
C GLY A 357 24.09 -26.00 3.99
N ILE A 358 23.43 -25.00 4.58
CA ILE A 358 22.11 -25.14 5.21
C ILE A 358 21.06 -24.59 4.25
N HIS A 359 20.18 -25.48 3.77
CA HIS A 359 19.09 -25.12 2.88
C HIS A 359 17.77 -25.00 3.65
N LEU A 360 17.05 -23.92 3.37
CA LEU A 360 15.75 -23.61 3.97
C LEU A 360 14.62 -23.95 3.00
N PHE A 361 13.60 -24.67 3.47
CA PHE A 361 12.32 -24.80 2.79
C PHE A 361 11.17 -24.75 3.82
N GLY A 362 9.97 -24.35 3.39
CA GLY A 362 8.81 -24.24 4.28
C GLY A 362 7.89 -23.08 3.94
N ILE A 363 6.97 -22.79 4.86
CA ILE A 363 5.90 -21.80 4.68
C ILE A 363 6.23 -20.51 5.45
N ARG A 364 6.00 -19.37 4.81
CA ARG A 364 6.05 -18.06 5.46
C ARG A 364 4.64 -17.58 5.76
N ILE A 365 4.41 -17.13 6.99
CA ILE A 365 3.12 -16.62 7.45
C ILE A 365 3.31 -15.16 7.87
N SER A 366 2.33 -14.31 7.61
CA SER A 366 2.37 -12.91 8.03
C SER A 366 1.05 -12.57 8.69
N GLU A 367 1.04 -12.52 10.02
CA GLU A 367 -0.13 -12.12 10.82
C GLU A 367 0.08 -10.69 11.31
N SER A 368 -0.55 -9.71 10.67
CA SER A 368 -0.36 -8.30 11.04
C SER A 368 -0.49 -8.03 12.55
N CYS A 369 0.39 -7.17 13.08
CA CYS A 369 0.32 -6.72 14.46
C CYS A 369 -0.92 -5.84 14.72
N HIS A 370 -1.17 -5.50 15.99
CA HIS A 370 -2.33 -4.70 16.41
C HIS A 370 -2.40 -3.31 15.76
N ASP A 371 -1.28 -2.79 15.27
CA ASP A 371 -1.12 -1.50 14.61
C ASP A 371 -1.01 -1.60 13.08
N GLY A 372 -1.28 -2.77 12.51
CA GLY A 372 -1.24 -3.02 11.06
C GLY A 372 0.16 -3.27 10.51
N THR A 373 1.20 -3.16 11.34
CA THR A 373 2.58 -3.51 10.96
C THR A 373 2.67 -5.00 10.67
N PRO A 374 3.11 -5.45 9.48
CA PRO A 374 3.28 -6.87 9.23
C PRO A 374 4.47 -7.36 10.05
N PRO A 375 4.37 -8.44 10.84
CA PRO A 375 5.54 -9.15 11.32
C PRO A 375 6.09 -10.03 10.18
N SER A 376 7.26 -10.60 10.39
CA SER A 376 7.70 -11.75 9.61
C SER A 376 7.68 -13.00 10.47
N SER A 377 6.63 -13.80 10.34
CA SER A 377 6.55 -15.13 10.96
C SER A 377 7.00 -16.17 9.92
N ARG A 378 7.85 -17.13 10.31
CA ARG A 378 8.28 -18.19 9.40
C ARG A 378 8.35 -19.53 10.10
N ALA A 379 7.69 -20.53 9.49
CA ALA A 379 8.02 -21.93 9.70
C ALA A 379 9.06 -22.31 8.65
N SER A 380 10.24 -22.78 9.06
CA SER A 380 11.27 -23.23 8.14
C SER A 380 11.85 -24.55 8.60
N ILE A 381 11.81 -25.52 7.70
CA ILE A 381 12.54 -26.76 7.84
C ILE A 381 13.93 -26.52 7.27
N CYS A 382 14.94 -26.87 8.06
CA CYS A 382 16.34 -26.80 7.68
C CYS A 382 16.86 -28.21 7.42
N ARG A 383 17.62 -28.39 6.34
CA ARG A 383 18.46 -29.58 6.15
C ARG A 383 19.86 -29.29 6.67
N GLY A 384 20.34 -30.09 7.61
CA GLY A 384 21.76 -30.06 8.03
C GLY A 384 22.67 -30.63 6.94
N ALA A 385 23.87 -30.07 6.79
CA ALA A 385 24.86 -30.54 5.81
C ALA A 385 25.17 -32.04 6.02
N THR A 386 25.18 -32.81 4.93
CA THR A 386 25.89 -34.09 4.88
C THR A 386 27.36 -33.83 5.15
N LYS A 387 27.96 -34.55 6.12
CA LYS A 387 29.39 -34.48 6.43
C LYS A 387 30.21 -34.47 5.13
N PRO A 388 31.17 -33.54 4.93
CA PRO A 388 32.23 -33.79 3.95
C PRO A 388 33.01 -35.02 4.42
N ARG A 389 33.29 -35.93 3.48
CA ARG A 389 34.15 -37.09 3.68
C ARG A 389 35.58 -36.68 4.01
#